data_AF-A0A0S3SID6-F1
#
_entry.id   AF-A0A0S3SID6-F1
#
_cell.length_a   1.000
_cell.length_b   1.000
_cell.length_c   1.000
_cell.angle_alpha   90.00
_cell.angle_beta   90.00
_cell.angle_gamma   90.00
#
_symmetry.space_group_name_H-M   'P 1'
#
loop_
_entity.id
_entity.type
_entity.pdbx_description
1 polymer ?
#
loop_
_entity_poly.entity_id
_entity_poly.type
_entity_poly.pdbx_seq_one_letter_code
_entity_poly.pdbx_strand_id
1 'polypeptide(L)' 'MQINKKDIMECRHIYENKVIMQYLKSNQQRGRCPISGCPRILQADKLVQDPLLLIEIDEMRKMNKETEVEDYTMLEED' A
#
# COMPACT_ATOMS: atom_id res chain seq x y z
N MET A 1 23.11 15.18 -28.64
CA MET A 1 22.09 14.20 -28.21
C MET A 1 21.18 14.91 -27.20
N GLN A 2 19.95 15.25 -27.58
CA GLN A 2 19.01 15.91 -26.66
C GLN A 2 18.23 14.81 -25.95
N ILE A 3 18.48 14.61 -24.65
CA ILE A 3 17.67 13.71 -23.84
C ILE A 3 16.43 14.50 -23.43
N ASN A 4 15.33 14.31 -24.16
CA ASN A 4 14.03 14.83 -23.78
C ASN A 4 13.55 14.09 -22.53
N LYS A 5 13.71 14.74 -21.38
CA LYS A 5 13.24 14.25 -20.08
C LYS A 5 11.72 14.45 -20.05
N LYS A 6 10.98 13.48 -20.61
CA LYS A 6 9.52 13.42 -20.51
C LYS A 6 9.17 13.42 -19.02
N ASP A 7 8.40 14.40 -18.54
CA ASP A 7 8.00 14.51 -17.13
C ASP A 7 7.42 13.18 -16.65
N ILE A 8 8.24 12.49 -15.86
CA ILE A 8 7.99 11.13 -15.43
C ILE A 8 7.00 11.27 -14.26
N MET A 9 5.71 11.10 -14.54
CA MET A 9 4.57 11.13 -13.59
C MET A 9 4.86 10.33 -12.32
N GLU A 10 4.48 10.80 -11.13
CA GLU A 10 4.63 10.09 -9.85
C GLU A 10 4.16 8.61 -9.93
N CYS A 11 4.73 7.70 -9.12
CA CYS A 11 4.26 6.31 -9.09
C CYS A 11 2.96 6.19 -8.27
N ARG A 12 2.07 5.25 -8.64
CA ARG A 12 0.79 4.99 -7.97
C ARG A 12 0.87 3.85 -6.93
N HIS A 13 1.99 3.71 -6.25
CA HIS A 13 2.14 2.67 -5.23
C HIS A 13 1.46 3.09 -3.93
N ILE A 14 0.86 2.10 -3.26
CA ILE A 14 0.15 2.27 -1.99
C ILE A 14 1.10 1.92 -0.85
N TYR A 15 1.03 2.66 0.24
CA TYR A 15 1.85 2.44 1.43
C TYR A 15 1.00 2.55 2.70
N GLU A 16 1.47 1.95 3.78
CA GLU A 16 0.96 2.28 5.10
C GLU A 16 1.42 3.70 5.49
N ASN A 17 0.47 4.57 5.82
CA ASN A 17 0.71 6.01 6.04
C ASN A 17 1.83 6.28 7.07
N LYS A 18 1.76 5.66 8.25
CA LYS A 18 2.75 5.88 9.32
C LYS A 18 4.17 5.46 8.89
N VAL A 19 4.27 4.31 8.21
CA VAL A 19 5.55 3.74 7.78
C VAL A 19 6.17 4.61 6.69
N ILE A 20 5.41 4.99 5.66
CA ILE A 20 5.97 5.82 4.57
C ILE A 20 6.35 7.22 5.05
N MET A 21 5.55 7.82 5.96
CA MET A 21 5.86 9.13 6.53
C MET A 21 7.12 9.09 7.38
N GLN A 22 7.32 8.03 8.19
CA GLN A 22 8.55 7.84 8.95
C GLN A 22 9.76 7.66 8.02
N TYR A 23 9.63 6.85 6.97
CA TYR A 23 10.67 6.67 5.96
C TYR A 23 11.05 7.99 5.27
N LEU A 24 10.08 8.81 4.88
CA LEU A 24 10.37 10.11 4.26
C LEU A 24 11.00 11.09 5.25
N LYS A 25 10.56 11.08 6.51
CA LYS A 25 11.15 11.90 7.58
C LYS A 25 12.62 11.57 7.80
N SER A 26 13.01 10.29 7.80
CA SER A 26 14.42 9.89 7.90
C SER A 26 15.25 10.24 6.65
N ASN A 27 14.61 10.58 5.53
CA ASN A 27 15.24 10.93 4.27
C ASN A 27 15.00 12.41 3.89
N GLN A 28 14.94 13.33 4.87
CA GLN A 28 14.77 14.78 4.60
C GLN A 28 13.55 15.10 3.72
N GLN A 29 12.41 14.43 3.99
CA GLN A 29 11.14 14.56 3.27
C GLN A 29 11.14 14.07 1.82
N ARG A 30 12.21 13.42 1.34
CA ARG A 30 12.36 12.97 -0.05
C ARG A 30 13.16 11.67 -0.14
N GLY A 31 12.60 10.62 -0.71
CA GLY A 31 13.27 9.31 -0.82
C GLY A 31 12.95 8.58 -2.10
N ARG A 32 13.76 7.57 -2.48
CA ARG A 32 13.37 6.64 -3.55
C ARG A 32 12.10 5.90 -3.14
N CYS A 33 11.26 5.55 -4.09
CA CYS A 33 10.14 4.65 -3.85
C CYS A 33 10.68 3.33 -3.28
N PRO A 34 10.16 2.83 -2.15
CA PRO A 34 10.65 1.61 -1.52
C PRO A 34 10.20 0.33 -2.25
N ILE A 35 9.30 0.45 -3.25
CA ILE A 35 8.90 -0.68 -4.08
C ILE A 35 10.05 -1.04 -5.02
N SER A 36 10.49 -2.29 -4.93
CA SER A 36 11.57 -2.85 -5.74
C SER A 36 11.35 -2.57 -7.23
N GLY A 37 12.40 -2.11 -7.91
CA GLY A 37 12.36 -1.80 -9.34
C GLY A 37 11.69 -0.47 -9.71
N CYS A 38 11.10 0.27 -8.76
CA CYS A 38 10.54 1.59 -9.04
C CYS A 38 11.63 2.67 -9.04
N PRO A 39 11.88 3.37 -10.16
CA PRO A 39 12.94 4.40 -10.20
C PRO A 39 12.50 5.76 -9.63
N ARG A 40 11.28 5.86 -9.05
CA ARG A 40 10.67 7.15 -8.72
C ARG A 40 11.18 7.69 -7.39
N ILE A 41 11.20 9.02 -7.29
CA ILE A 41 11.46 9.72 -6.04
C ILE A 41 10.14 10.21 -5.49
N LEU A 42 9.86 9.88 -4.25
CA LEU A 42 8.72 10.33 -3.49
C LEU A 42 9.06 11.64 -2.76
N GLN A 43 8.06 12.49 -2.61
CA GLN A 43 8.09 13.67 -1.75
C GLN A 43 6.86 13.64 -0.84
N ALA A 44 7.02 14.05 0.41
CA ALA A 44 5.96 13.92 1.41
C ALA A 44 4.68 14.72 1.04
N ASP A 45 4.84 15.86 0.39
CA ASP A 45 3.76 16.74 -0.09
C ASP A 45 3.02 16.19 -1.33
N LYS A 46 3.55 15.14 -1.96
CA LYS A 46 2.94 14.45 -3.10
C LYS A 46 2.21 13.17 -2.72
N LEU A 47 2.33 12.73 -1.47
CA LEU A 47 1.56 11.58 -0.99
C LEU A 47 0.10 12.01 -0.76
N VAL A 48 -0.82 11.25 -1.36
CA VAL A 48 -2.25 11.41 -1.18
C VAL A 48 -2.81 10.19 -0.49
N GLN A 49 -3.80 10.39 0.39
CA GLN A 49 -4.56 9.28 0.96
C GLN A 49 -5.63 8.86 -0.05
N ASP A 50 -5.73 7.57 -0.33
CA ASP A 50 -6.79 7.03 -1.17
C ASP A 50 -8.07 6.84 -0.32
N PRO A 51 -9.14 7.62 -0.57
CA PRO A 51 -10.37 7.51 0.20
C PRO A 51 -11.16 6.24 -0.11
N LEU A 52 -11.02 5.66 -1.31
CA LEU A 52 -11.72 4.42 -1.68
C LEU A 52 -11.08 3.23 -0.97
N LEU A 53 -9.75 3.20 -0.90
CA LEU A 53 -9.03 2.13 -0.21
C LEU A 53 -9.43 2.00 1.27
N LEU A 54 -9.75 3.12 1.94
CA LEU A 54 -10.23 3.07 3.32
C LEU A 54 -11.60 2.39 3.45
N ILE A 55 -12.49 2.62 2.48
CA ILE A 55 -13.81 2.00 2.43
C ILE A 55 -13.64 0.50 2.18
N GLU A 56 -12.86 0.13 1.17
CA GLU A 56 -12.59 -1.28 0.83
C GLU A 56 -12.00 -2.06 2.01
N ILE A 57 -11.05 -1.47 2.74
CA ILE A 57 -10.48 -2.08 3.95
C ILE A 57 -11.53 -2.29 5.03
N ASP A 58 -12.42 -1.31 5.25
CA ASP A 58 -13.48 -1.41 6.27
C ASP A 58 -14.53 -2.47 5.88
N GLU A 59 -14.92 -2.52 4.62
CA GLU A 59 -15.82 -3.53 4.07
C GLU A 59 -15.24 -4.94 4.21
N MET A 60 -13.98 -5.14 3.82
CA MET A 60 -13.29 -6.42 3.98
C MET A 60 -13.20 -6.86 5.45
N ARG A 61 -12.98 -5.93 6.38
CA ARG A 61 -12.97 -6.23 7.82
C ARG A 61 -14.34 -6.65 8.34
N LYS A 62 -15.43 -6.09 7.80
CA LYS A 62 -16.80 -6.48 8.15
C LYS A 62 -17.13 -7.87 7.63
N MET A 63 -16.77 -8.19 6.39
CA MET A 63 -16.97 -9.53 5.80
C MET A 63 -16.20 -10.63 6.54
N ASN A 64 -15.01 -10.33 7.06
CA ASN A 64 -14.19 -11.33 7.77
C ASN A 64 -14.78 -11.78 9.13
N LYS A 65 -15.84 -11.14 9.63
CA LYS A 65 -16.60 -11.64 10.80
C LYS A 65 -17.47 -12.86 10.46
N GLU A 66 -17.71 -13.15 9.18
CA GLU A 66 -18.55 -14.26 8.71
C GLU A 66 -17.70 -15.45 8.20
N THR A 67 -16.44 -15.56 8.62
CA THR A 67 -15.67 -16.79 8.36
C THR A 67 -16.13 -17.88 9.33
N GLU A 68 -17.29 -18.48 9.05
CA GLU A 68 -17.64 -19.80 9.58
C GLU A 68 -16.64 -20.79 8.99
N VAL A 69 -15.57 -21.06 9.75
CA VAL A 69 -14.61 -22.10 9.41
C VAL A 69 -15.27 -23.42 9.78
N GLU A 70 -15.86 -24.11 8.80
CA GLU A 70 -16.36 -25.46 9.01
C GLU A 70 -15.18 -26.42 9.23
N ASP A 71 -15.12 -27.03 10.41
CA ASP A 71 -14.12 -28.04 10.76
C ASP A 71 -14.63 -29.42 10.31
N TYR A 72 -14.06 -29.93 9.21
CA TYR A 72 -14.37 -31.26 8.68
C TYR A 72 -13.50 -32.38 9.26
N THR A 73 -12.72 -32.11 10.31
CA THR A 73 -11.82 -33.10 10.90
C THR A 73 -12.47 -34.00 11.95
N MET A 74 -13.73 -33.74 12.32
CA MET A 74 -14.50 -34.65 13.17
C MET A 74 -14.98 -35.85 12.35
N LEU A 75 -14.16 -36.90 12.31
CA LEU A 75 -14.60 -38.22 11.91
C LEU A 75 -15.54 -38.75 13.01
N GLU A 76 -16.80 -39.04 12.65
CA GLU A 76 -17.72 -39.76 13.52
C GLU A 76 -17.11 -41.14 13.84
N GLU A 77 -16.78 -41.40 15.11
CA GLU A 77 -16.42 -42.73 15.59
C GLU A 77 -17.72 -43.53 15.80
N ASP A 78 -17.90 -44.58 14.99
CA ASP A 78 -18.98 -45.58 15.08
C ASP A 78 -19.03 -46.31 16.43
#